data_AF-A0A3B9P9Y2-F1
#
_entry.id   AF-A0A3B9P9Y2-F1
#
_cell.length_a   1.000
_cell.length_b   1.000
_cell.length_c   1.000
_cell.angle_alpha   90.00
_cell.angle_beta   90.00
_cell.angle_gamma   90.00
#
_symmetry.space_group_name_H-M   'P 1'
#
loop_
_entity.id
_entity.type
_entity.pdbx_description
1 polymer ?
#
loop_
_entity_poly.entity_id
_entity_poly.type
_entity_poly.pdbx_seq_one_letter_code
_entity_poly.pdbx_strand_id
1 'polypeptide(L)' 'VELRRCLYMPAVSALRCNPVIQSLAERMKKTNHHKMEIVVAAMRKLLHLAYGVLKTQKPFDPNYGAQFNFGS' A
#
# COMPACT_ATOMS: atom_id res chain seq x y z
N VAL A 1 -0.63 -18.52 7.18
CA VAL A 1 0.76 -18.01 7.35
C VAL A 1 1.43 -17.70 6.02
N GLU A 2 1.17 -18.49 4.97
CA GLU A 2 1.80 -18.35 3.64
C GLU A 2 1.66 -16.96 3.02
N LEU A 3 0.46 -16.38 3.04
CA LEU A 3 0.21 -15.07 2.42
C LEU A 3 1.10 -13.95 2.99
N ARG A 4 1.33 -13.92 4.31
CA ARG A 4 2.23 -12.95 4.94
C ARG A 4 3.68 -13.15 4.51
N ARG A 5 4.10 -14.41 4.36
CA ARG A 5 5.47 -14.75 3.95
C ARG A 5 5.71 -14.33 2.49
N CYS A 6 4.76 -14.62 1.60
CA CYS A 6 4.82 -14.21 0.19
C CYS A 6 4.81 -12.69 0.00
N LEU A 7 4.08 -11.96 0.86
CA LEU A 7 3.94 -10.50 0.76
C LEU A 7 5.04 -9.71 1.50
N TYR A 8 5.95 -10.36 2.23
CA TYR A 8 6.98 -9.64 2.98
C TYR A 8 7.96 -8.90 2.06
N MET A 9 8.60 -9.60 1.12
CA MET A 9 9.52 -8.97 0.17
C MET A 9 8.83 -7.95 -0.75
N PRO A 10 7.63 -8.24 -1.29
CA PRO A 10 6.84 -7.23 -2.00
C PRO A 10 6.54 -5.98 -1.15
N ALA A 11 6.18 -6.13 0.12
CA ALA A 11 5.93 -4.99 1.02
C ALA A 11 7.20 -4.17 1.27
N VAL A 12 8.34 -4.82 1.52
CA VAL A 12 9.64 -4.14 1.72
C VAL A 12 10.07 -3.40 0.45
N SER A 13 9.90 -4.01 -0.72
CA SER A 13 10.20 -3.36 -2.01
C SER A 13 9.25 -2.19 -2.27
N ALA A 14 7.95 -2.35 -1.99
CA ALA A 14 6.96 -1.30 -2.20
C ALA A 14 7.19 -0.09 -1.28
N LEU A 15 7.69 -0.30 -0.05
CA LEU A 15 8.09 0.78 0.84
C LEU A 15 9.22 1.65 0.24
N ARG A 16 10.00 1.14 -0.71
CA ARG A 16 11.05 1.89 -1.41
C ARG A 16 10.63 2.42 -2.77
N CYS A 17 9.77 1.71 -3.50
CA CYS A 17 9.50 2.02 -4.91
C CYS A 17 8.07 2.50 -5.18
N ASN A 18 7.10 2.24 -4.30
CA ASN A 18 5.69 2.56 -4.55
C ASN A 18 5.27 3.83 -3.78
N PRO A 19 4.92 4.94 -4.45
CA PRO A 19 4.62 6.21 -3.79
C PRO A 19 3.36 6.13 -2.89
N VAL A 20 2.38 5.30 -3.22
CA VAL A 20 1.18 5.10 -2.39
C VAL A 20 1.54 4.46 -1.05
N ILE A 21 2.45 3.48 -1.08
CA ILE A 21 2.91 2.76 0.11
C ILE A 21 3.91 3.61 0.92
N GLN A 22 4.77 4.39 0.24
CA GLN A 22 5.64 5.36 0.89
C GLN A 22 4.83 6.40 1.67
N SER A 23 3.79 6.99 1.06
CA SER A 23 2.92 7.97 1.72
C SER A 23 2.24 7.38 2.98
N LEU A 24 1.76 6.14 2.90
CA LEU A 24 1.26 5.39 4.05
C LEU A 24 2.33 5.26 5.15
N ALA A 25 3.53 4.83 4.78
CA ALA A 25 4.62 4.62 5.72
C ALA A 25 5.05 5.93 6.40
N GLU A 26 5.17 7.03 5.66
CA GLU A 26 5.50 8.34 6.23
C GLU A 26 4.46 8.82 7.24
N ARG A 27 3.17 8.64 6.95
CA ARG A 27 2.10 8.97 7.91
C ARG A 27 2.16 8.11 9.17
N MET A 28 2.49 6.83 9.05
CA MET A 28 2.63 5.93 10.19
C MET A 28 3.89 6.21 11.02
N LYS A 29 5.01 6.57 10.37
CA LYS A 29 6.23 7.01 11.04
C LYS A 29 5.99 8.29 11.85
N LYS A 30 5.26 9.25 11.31
CA LYS A 30 4.88 10.49 12.02
C LYS A 30 4.06 10.23 13.29
N THR A 31 3.35 9.11 13.34
CA THR A 31 2.55 8.67 14.49
C THR A 31 3.28 7.64 15.36
N ASN A 32 4.60 7.51 15.22
CA ASN A 32 5.48 6.64 16.03
C ASN A 32 5.15 5.13 15.99
N HIS A 33 4.57 4.64 14.90
CA HIS A 33 4.32 3.21 14.73
C HIS A 33 5.61 2.41 14.59
N HIS A 34 5.60 1.16 15.06
CA HIS A 34 6.75 0.27 14.93
C HIS A 34 6.97 -0.14 13.46
N LYS A 35 8.23 -0.40 13.09
CA LYS A 35 8.61 -0.78 11.71
C LYS A 35 7.80 -1.98 11.18
N MET A 36 7.53 -2.98 12.03
CA MET A 36 6.76 -4.16 11.63
C MET A 36 5.27 -3.86 11.40
N GLU A 37 4.69 -2.91 12.13
CA GLU A 37 3.31 -2.46 11.90
C GLU A 37 3.19 -1.80 10.53
N ILE A 38 4.17 -0.99 10.15
CA ILE A 38 4.25 -0.36 8.83
C ILE A 38 4.34 -1.42 7.73
N VAL A 39 5.16 -2.46 7.91
CA VAL A 39 5.29 -3.56 6.94
C VAL A 39 3.95 -4.31 6.79
N VAL A 40 3.27 -4.63 7.89
CA VAL A 40 1.97 -5.31 7.85
C VAL A 40 0.90 -4.44 7.19
N ALA A 41 0.90 -3.13 7.47
CA ALA A 41 0.01 -2.17 6.81
C ALA A 41 0.29 -2.09 5.30
N ALA A 42 1.56 -2.10 4.90
CA ALA A 42 1.97 -2.16 3.49
C ALA A 42 1.49 -3.45 2.81
N MET A 43 1.65 -4.62 3.43
CA MET A 43 1.12 -5.90 2.91
C MET A 43 -0.38 -5.81 2.67
N ARG A 44 -1.14 -5.31 3.66
CA ARG A 44 -2.60 -5.16 3.54
C ARG A 44 -2.94 -4.23 2.39
N LYS A 45 -2.26 -3.09 2.27
CA LYS A 45 -2.54 -2.11 1.21
C LYS A 45 -2.22 -2.67 -0.18
N LEU A 46 -1.10 -3.39 -0.33
CA LEU A 46 -0.75 -4.08 -1.59
C LEU A 46 -1.81 -5.10 -2.01
N LEU A 47 -2.32 -5.89 -1.07
CA LEU A 47 -3.38 -6.85 -1.37
C LEU A 47 -4.65 -6.17 -1.90
N HIS A 48 -5.04 -5.04 -1.28
CA HIS A 48 -6.20 -4.28 -1.75
C HIS A 48 -5.96 -3.65 -3.13
N LEU A 49 -4.75 -3.17 -3.41
CA LEU A 49 -4.39 -2.64 -4.72
C LEU A 49 -4.47 -3.73 -5.80
N ALA A 50 -3.87 -4.89 -5.55
CA ALA A 50 -3.93 -6.03 -6.46
C ALA A 50 -5.38 -6.48 -6.72
N TYR A 51 -6.19 -6.57 -5.66
CA TYR A 51 -7.61 -6.87 -5.78
C TYR A 51 -8.37 -5.80 -6.58
N GLY A 52 -8.08 -4.51 -6.38
CA GLY A 52 -8.70 -3.42 -7.13
C GLY A 52 -8.39 -3.50 -8.63
N VAL A 53 -7.14 -3.77 -9.00
CA VAL A 53 -6.72 -3.99 -10.39
C VAL A 53 -7.46 -5.17 -11.00
N LEU A 54 -7.49 -6.31 -10.30
CA LEU A 54 -8.18 -7.51 -10.75
C LEU A 54 -9.69 -7.30 -10.89
N LYS A 55 -10.33 -6.60 -9.94
CA LYS A 55 -11.77 -6.36 -9.96
C LYS A 55 -12.18 -5.40 -11.07
N THR A 56 -11.40 -4.35 -11.30
CA THR A 56 -11.74 -3.29 -12.26
C THR A 56 -11.20 -3.55 -13.66
N GLN A 57 -10.31 -4.53 -13.81
CA GLN A 57 -9.56 -4.81 -15.06
C GLN A 57 -8.81 -3.57 -15.59
N LYS A 58 -8.51 -2.61 -14.71
CA LYS A 58 -7.73 -1.42 -15.03
C LYS A 58 -6.32 -1.56 -14.50
N PRO A 59 -5.28 -1.16 -15.25
CA PRO A 59 -3.90 -1.15 -14.77
C PRO A 59 -3.77 -0.34 -13.47
N PHE A 60 -2.79 -0.71 -12.65
CA PHE A 60 -2.46 0.08 -11.46
C PHE A 60 -2.01 1.49 -11.86
N ASP A 61 -2.67 2.49 -11.30
CA ASP A 61 -2.28 3.89 -11.40
C ASP A 61 -1.98 4.45 -10.00
N PRO A 62 -0.74 4.89 -9.72
CA PRO A 62 -0.38 5.53 -8.45
C PRO A 62 -1.23 6.76 -8.10
N ASN A 63 -1.74 7.46 -9.11
CA ASN A 63 -2.51 8.70 -8.95
C ASN A 63 -4.03 8.47 -9.00
N TYR A 64 -4.49 7.21 -8.96
CA TYR A 64 -5.91 6.85 -9.01
C TYR A 64 -6.75 7.55 -7.93
N GLY A 65 -6.16 7.94 -6.79
CA GLY A 65 -6.86 8.68 -5.74
C GLY A 65 -7.25 10.12 -6.13
N ALA A 66 -6.49 10.77 -7.01
CA ALA A 66 -6.68 12.17 -7.37
C ALA A 66 -7.97 12.43 -8.15
N GLN A 67 -8.54 11.40 -8.80
CA GLN A 67 -9.80 11.52 -9.51
C GLN A 67 -11.02 11.68 -8.57
N PHE A 68 -10.86 11.32 -7.29
CA PHE A 68 -11.93 11.45 -6.31
C PHE A 68 -11.74 12.75 -5.54
N ASN A 69 -12.39 13.82 -6.02
CA ASN A 69 -12.54 15.05 -5.24
C ASN A 69 -13.53 14.79 -4.11
N PHE A 70 -13.03 14.55 -2.91
CA PHE A 70 -13.83 14.45 -1.68
C PHE A 70 -14.05 15.82 -1.00
N GLY A 71 -13.81 16.92 -1.73
CA GLY A 71 -14.09 18.27 -1.25
C GLY A 71 -15.56 18.62 -1.47
N SER A 72 -16.30 18.73 -0.36
CA SER A 72 -17.52 19.51 -0.20
C SER A 72 -17.27 20.52 0.91
#